data_AF-A0A967WCG0-F1
#
_entry.id   AF-A0A967WCG0-F1
#
_cell.length_a   1.000
_cell.length_b   1.000
_cell.length_c   1.000
_cell.angle_alpha   90.00
_cell.angle_beta   90.00
_cell.angle_gamma   90.00
#
_symmetry.space_group_name_H-M   'P 1'
#
loop_
_entity.id
_entity.type
_entity.pdbx_description
1 polymer ?
#
loop_
_entity_poly.entity_id
_entity_poly.type
_entity_poly.pdbx_seq_one_letter_code
_entity_poly.pdbx_strand_id
1 'polypeptide(L)' 'GTANARSKLEQELASAGCRPGNLALIVLTHGDFDHTGNAAYLRERFGAKIALHRDDIGMAEQADMFWNRQSGNPIVRILA' A
#
# COMPACT_ATOMS: atom_id res chain seq x y z
N GLY A 1 -3.72 -2.15 3.86
CA GLY A 1 -3.92 -3.27 4.79
C GLY A 1 -2.76 -4.25 4.71
N THR A 2 -2.53 -5.05 5.76
CA THR A 2 -1.50 -6.12 5.79
C THR A 2 -2.00 -7.42 5.14
N ALA A 3 -1.09 -8.38 4.88
CA ALA A 3 -1.41 -9.65 4.21
C ALA A 3 -2.43 -10.51 4.97
N ASN A 4 -2.53 -10.37 6.30
CA ASN A 4 -3.42 -11.17 7.15
C ASN A 4 -4.91 -10.99 6.81
N ALA A 5 -5.29 -9.83 6.26
CA ALA A 5 -6.68 -9.52 5.90
C ALA A 5 -6.97 -9.72 4.39
N ARG A 6 -6.03 -10.28 3.62
CA ARG A 6 -6.12 -10.36 2.16
C ARG A 6 -7.33 -11.14 1.66
N SER A 7 -7.59 -12.32 2.24
CA SER A 7 -8.74 -13.14 1.84
C SER A 7 -10.07 -12.41 2.05
N LYS A 8 -10.21 -11.68 3.17
CA LYS A 8 -11.39 -10.85 3.41
C LYS A 8 -11.49 -9.72 2.39
N LEU A 9 -10.38 -9.01 2.13
CA LEU A 9 -10.36 -7.93 1.13
C LEU A 9 -10.79 -8.41 -0.26
N GLU A 10 -10.35 -9.59 -0.69
CA GLU A 10 -10.79 -10.16 -1.97
C GLU A 10 -12.26 -10.50 -2.02
N GLN A 11 -12.83 -11.01 -0.93
CA GLN A 11 -14.26 -11.29 -0.85
C GLN A 11 -15.05 -10.00 -0.96
N GLU A 12 -14.64 -8.94 -0.27
CA GLU A 12 -15.30 -7.64 -0.35
C GLU A 12 -15.18 -7.02 -1.76
N LEU A 13 -14.01 -7.12 -2.39
CA LEU A 13 -13.81 -6.70 -3.78
C LEU A 13 -14.73 -7.47 -4.73
N ALA A 14 -14.81 -8.79 -4.59
CA ALA A 14 -15.68 -9.62 -5.42
C ALA A 14 -17.16 -9.29 -5.21
N SER A 15 -17.59 -9.08 -3.96
CA SER A 15 -18.95 -8.64 -3.60
C SER A 15 -19.28 -7.26 -4.18
N ALA A 16 -18.30 -6.37 -4.28
CA ALA A 16 -18.41 -5.07 -4.95
C ALA A 16 -18.35 -5.16 -6.49
N GLY A 17 -18.22 -6.35 -7.07
CA GLY A 17 -18.13 -6.57 -8.51
C GLY A 17 -16.73 -6.35 -9.10
N CYS A 18 -15.71 -6.11 -8.26
CA CYS A 18 -14.31 -6.03 -8.67
C CYS A 18 -13.75 -7.44 -8.90
N ARG A 19 -13.36 -7.71 -10.14
CA ARG A 19 -12.79 -8.96 -10.64
C ARG A 19 -11.44 -8.68 -11.30
N PRO A 20 -10.58 -9.70 -11.45
CA PRO A 20 -9.40 -9.57 -12.29
C PRO A 20 -9.75 -9.01 -13.67
N GLY A 21 -9.05 -7.97 -14.10
CA GLY A 21 -9.25 -7.29 -15.39
C GLY A 21 -10.28 -6.15 -15.39
N ASN A 22 -11.09 -5.96 -14.34
CA ASN A 22 -12.02 -4.82 -14.26
C ASN A 22 -11.70 -3.80 -13.15
N LEU A 23 -10.81 -4.14 -12.21
CA LEU A 23 -10.29 -3.20 -11.23
C LEU A 23 -9.15 -2.37 -11.86
N ALA A 24 -9.44 -1.14 -12.24
CA ALA A 24 -8.51 -0.33 -13.03
C ALA A 24 -7.41 0.36 -12.18
N LEU A 25 -7.76 0.85 -10.99
CA LEU A 25 -6.90 1.67 -10.16
C LEU A 25 -7.15 1.43 -8.68
N ILE A 26 -6.06 1.30 -7.91
CA ILE A 26 -6.05 1.31 -6.45
C ILE A 26 -5.32 2.57 -6.01
N VAL A 27 -6.02 3.43 -5.26
CA VAL A 27 -5.44 4.65 -4.70
C VAL A 27 -5.09 4.40 -3.24
N LEU A 28 -3.82 4.54 -2.90
CA LEU A 28 -3.32 4.39 -1.54
C LEU A 28 -3.41 5.74 -0.82
N THR A 29 -3.80 5.70 0.45
CA THR A 29 -3.94 6.91 1.27
C THR A 29 -2.59 7.52 1.64
N HIS A 30 -1.61 6.67 1.98
CA HIS A 30 -0.23 7.03 2.29
C HIS A 30 0.70 5.79 2.20
N GLY A 31 2.00 6.00 2.35
CA GLY A 31 3.06 5.01 2.09
C GLY A 31 3.37 3.99 3.18
N ASP A 32 2.74 4.06 4.35
CA ASP A 32 3.03 3.13 5.45
C ASP A 32 2.74 1.67 5.08
N PHE A 33 3.51 0.75 5.65
CA PHE A 33 3.46 -0.68 5.32
C PHE A 33 2.08 -1.30 5.56
N ASP A 34 1.34 -0.82 6.55
CA ASP A 34 0.00 -1.28 6.86
C ASP A 34 -1.03 -0.75 5.85
N HIS A 35 -0.68 0.21 5.00
CA HIS A 35 -1.48 0.70 3.88
C HIS A 35 -1.01 0.12 2.53
N THR A 36 0.30 0.01 2.30
CA THR A 36 0.91 -0.47 1.05
C THR A 36 1.07 -2.00 0.98
N GLY A 37 0.93 -2.73 2.09
CA GLY A 37 1.31 -4.14 2.21
C GLY A 37 0.62 -5.17 1.30
N ASN A 38 -0.48 -4.80 0.63
CA ASN A 38 -1.12 -5.65 -0.40
C ASN A 38 -1.00 -5.09 -1.82
N ALA A 39 -0.33 -3.94 -2.04
CA ALA A 39 -0.33 -3.25 -3.33
C ALA A 39 0.25 -4.12 -4.46
N ALA A 40 1.42 -4.73 -4.23
CA ALA A 40 2.05 -5.61 -5.23
C ALA A 40 1.16 -6.82 -5.58
N TYR A 41 0.60 -7.47 -4.56
CA TYR A 41 -0.32 -8.60 -4.72
C TYR A 41 -1.56 -8.24 -5.53
N LEU A 42 -2.23 -7.13 -5.19
CA LEU A 42 -3.45 -6.71 -5.87
C LEU A 42 -3.17 -6.27 -7.30
N ARG A 43 -2.03 -5.62 -7.56
CA ARG A 43 -1.59 -5.29 -8.92
C ARG A 43 -1.42 -6.55 -9.77
N GLU A 44 -0.75 -7.57 -9.25
CA GLU A 44 -0.54 -8.84 -9.96
C GLU A 44 -1.87 -9.57 -10.20
N ARG A 45 -2.69 -9.72 -9.15
CA ARG A 45 -3.93 -10.49 -9.22
C ARG A 45 -5.02 -9.84 -10.07
N PHE A 46 -5.16 -8.51 -9.97
CA PHE A 46 -6.26 -7.79 -10.61
C PHE A 46 -5.87 -7.09 -11.90
N GLY A 47 -4.57 -6.91 -12.15
CA GLY A 47 -4.07 -6.07 -13.24
C GLY A 47 -4.23 -4.56 -12.97
N ALA A 48 -4.55 -4.19 -11.73
CA ALA A 48 -4.83 -2.82 -11.34
C ALA A 48 -3.56 -1.97 -11.29
N LYS A 49 -3.64 -0.70 -11.71
CA LYS A 49 -2.59 0.29 -11.44
C LYS A 49 -2.63 0.70 -9.97
N ILE A 50 -1.47 1.07 -9.42
CA ILE A 50 -1.36 1.64 -8.07
C ILE A 50 -1.06 3.14 -8.21
N ALA A 51 -1.83 3.97 -7.53
CA ALA A 51 -1.52 5.37 -7.32
C ALA A 51 -1.16 5.60 -5.84
N LEU A 52 -0.04 6.30 -5.63
CA LEU A 52 0.45 6.73 -4.33
C LEU A 52 0.95 8.17 -4.48
N HIS A 53 0.86 8.97 -3.41
CA HIS A 53 1.42 10.31 -3.42
C HIS A 53 2.93 10.24 -3.69
N ARG A 54 3.46 11.15 -4.53
CA ARG A 54 4.87 11.09 -4.97
C ARG A 54 5.86 11.14 -3.79
N ASP A 55 5.46 11.86 -2.74
CA ASP A 55 6.30 12.06 -1.56
C ASP A 55 6.31 10.83 -0.63
N ASP A 56 5.52 9.79 -0.93
CA ASP A 56 5.45 8.55 -0.16
C ASP A 56 6.11 7.38 -0.91
N ILE A 57 6.63 7.59 -2.13
CA ILE A 57 7.20 6.53 -2.97
C ILE A 57 8.35 5.80 -2.26
N GLY A 58 9.22 6.53 -1.55
CA GLY A 58 10.33 5.92 -0.82
C GLY A 58 9.90 4.98 0.31
N MET A 59 8.74 5.24 0.93
CA MET A 59 8.18 4.31 1.93
C MET A 59 7.82 2.96 1.30
N ALA A 60 7.23 2.99 0.11
CA ALA A 60 6.74 1.80 -0.57
C ALA A 60 7.84 1.02 -1.32
N GLU A 61 8.77 1.72 -1.97
CA GLU A 61 9.78 1.10 -2.84
C GLU A 61 11.10 0.80 -2.13
N GLN A 62 11.46 1.59 -1.11
CA GLN A 62 12.74 1.48 -0.40
C GLN A 62 12.58 0.97 1.03
N ALA A 63 11.33 0.70 1.46
CA ALA A 63 11.00 0.37 2.84
C ALA A 63 11.49 1.41 3.86
N ASP A 64 11.63 2.68 3.45
CA ASP A 64 12.03 3.78 4.33
C ASP A 64 10.79 4.41 4.97
N MET A 65 10.44 3.95 6.17
CA MET A 65 9.30 4.47 6.92
C MET A 65 9.45 5.94 7.36
N PHE A 66 10.64 6.53 7.25
CA PHE A 66 10.90 7.94 7.59
C PHE A 66 11.00 8.85 6.36
N TRP A 67 10.82 8.28 5.17
CA TRP A 67 10.86 9.03 3.92
C TRP A 67 9.90 10.21 3.97
N ASN A 68 10.41 11.41 3.66
CA ASN A 68 9.67 12.67 3.69
C ASN A 68 8.88 12.96 5.00
N ARG A 69 9.22 12.34 6.13
CA ARG A 69 8.65 12.68 7.43
C ARG A 69 9.44 13.79 8.09
N GLN A 70 8.73 14.81 8.57
CA GLN A 70 9.30 15.74 9.53
C GLN A 70 9.75 14.94 10.75
N SER A 71 11.04 14.94 11.02
CA SER A 71 11.64 14.13 12.06
C SER A 71 11.05 14.52 13.42
N GLY A 72 10.26 13.62 14.01
CA GLY A 72 10.20 13.50 15.46
C GLY A 72 11.59 13.16 16.01
N ASN A 73 11.76 13.26 17.34
CA ASN A 73 13.03 13.15 18.06
C ASN A 73 14.08 12.26 17.37
N PRO A 74 15.31 12.76 17.10
CA PRO A 74 16.35 12.05 16.34
C PRO A 74 16.67 10.64 16.81
N ILE A 75 16.39 10.30 18.07
CA ILE A 75 16.53 8.95 18.62
C ILE A 75 15.65 7.92 17.86
N VAL A 76 14.45 8.32 17.42
CA VAL A 76 13.50 7.43 16.72
C VAL A 76 14.02 7.02 15.34
N ARG A 77 14.81 7.88 14.68
CA ARG A 77 15.44 7.57 13.37
C ARG A 77 16.61 6.60 13.47
N ILE A 78 17.23 6.44 14.64
CA ILE A 78 18.40 5.56 14.84
C ILE A 78 17.96 4.12 15.12
N LEU A 79 16.75 3.93 15.67
CA LEU A 79 16.26 2.63 16.15
C LEU A 79 15.46 1.85 15.10
N ALA A 80 15.19 2.44 13.95
CA ALA A 80 14.33 1.90 12.91
C ALA A 80 15.09 1.88 11.57
#